data_AF-A0A524A4J2-F1
#
_entry.id   AF-A0A524A4J2-F1
#
_cell.length_a   1.000
_cell.length_b   1.000
_cell.length_c   1.000
_cell.angle_alpha   90.00
_cell.angle_beta   90.00
_cell.angle_gamma   90.00
#
_symmetry.space_group_name_H-M   'P 1'
#
loop_
_entity.id
_entity.type
_entity.pdbx_description
1 polymer ?
#
loop_
_entity_poly.entity_id
_entity_poly.type
_entity_poly.pdbx_seq_one_letter_code
_entity_poly.pdbx_strand_id
1 'polypeptide(L)'
;MARGIGKEFMEKTRYEHLEASDQSKGLPQPPLELAPEEGKKIFSLPDPKGIDLGHVDFREILERRRSVRAYSDEPLTLEELSWLLWSCQGVK
;
A
#
# COMPACT_ATOMS: atom_id res chain seq x y z
N MET A 1 26.46 -18.52 -1.47
CA MET A 1 25.80 -17.55 -2.37
C MET A 1 25.35 -18.30 -3.61
N ALA A 2 24.04 -18.44 -3.83
CA ALA A 2 23.51 -19.15 -4.99
C ALA A 2 23.87 -18.37 -6.28
N ARG A 3 24.96 -18.78 -6.92
CA ARG A 3 25.35 -18.27 -8.24
C ARG A 3 24.29 -18.71 -9.24
N GLY A 4 23.48 -17.79 -9.75
CA GLY A 4 22.66 -18.04 -10.94
C GLY A 4 21.16 -17.72 -10.82
N ILE A 5 20.54 -17.78 -9.64
CA ILE A 5 19.07 -17.67 -9.51
C ILE A 5 18.55 -16.33 -10.06
N GLY A 6 19.23 -15.21 -9.76
CA GLY A 6 18.81 -13.90 -10.26
C GLY A 6 18.92 -13.77 -11.79
N LYS A 7 19.98 -14.33 -12.39
CA LYS A 7 20.17 -14.31 -13.84
C LYS A 7 19.13 -15.20 -14.53
N GLU A 8 18.93 -16.40 -14.01
CA GLU A 8 17.93 -17.35 -14.50
C GLU A 8 16.50 -16.78 -14.40
N PHE A 9 16.17 -16.12 -13.29
CA PHE A 9 14.90 -15.43 -13.13
C PHE A 9 14.72 -14.37 -14.22
N MET A 10 15.69 -13.47 -14.39
CA MET A 10 15.62 -12.42 -15.43
C MET A 10 15.52 -12.97 -16.86
N GLU A 11 16.13 -14.13 -17.15
CA GLU A 11 15.99 -14.80 -18.45
C GLU A 11 14.58 -15.40 -18.60
N LYS A 12 14.13 -16.19 -17.62
CA LYS A 12 12.85 -16.92 -17.70
C LYS A 12 11.60 -16.05 -17.54
N THR A 13 11.69 -14.84 -16.99
CA THR A 13 10.55 -13.90 -16.89
C THR A 13 10.44 -12.93 -18.07
N ARG A 14 11.19 -13.15 -19.16
CA ARG A 14 11.07 -12.35 -20.39
C ARG A 14 9.74 -12.61 -21.09
N TYR A 15 9.29 -11.62 -21.86
CA TYR A 15 8.04 -11.71 -22.65
C TYR A 15 7.96 -12.95 -23.55
N GLU A 16 9.09 -13.41 -24.10
CA GLU A 16 9.16 -14.62 -24.95
C GLU A 16 8.82 -15.93 -24.21
N HIS A 17 8.87 -15.93 -22.89
CA HIS A 17 8.54 -17.06 -22.03
C HIS A 17 7.22 -16.88 -21.26
N LEU A 18 6.52 -15.76 -21.45
CA LEU A 18 5.23 -15.53 -20.80
C LEU A 18 4.12 -16.29 -21.51
N GLU A 19 3.21 -16.86 -20.72
CA GLU A 19 1.99 -17.45 -21.22
C GLU A 19 1.00 -16.37 -21.71
N ALA A 20 -0.01 -16.80 -22.47
CA ALA A 20 -1.13 -15.93 -22.83
C ALA A 20 -1.78 -15.34 -21.57
N SER A 21 -1.93 -14.01 -21.53
CA SER A 21 -2.52 -13.33 -20.37
C SER A 21 -3.97 -13.76 -20.15
N ASP A 22 -4.45 -13.68 -18.91
CA ASP A 22 -5.85 -13.98 -18.59
C ASP A 22 -6.82 -13.08 -19.37
N GLN A 23 -6.42 -11.84 -19.64
CA GLN A 23 -7.14 -10.93 -20.54
C GLN A 23 -7.26 -11.50 -21.97
N SER A 24 -6.16 -12.01 -22.54
CA SER A 24 -6.19 -12.60 -23.89
C SER A 24 -7.02 -13.90 -23.96
N LYS A 25 -7.14 -14.60 -22.83
CA LYS A 25 -8.03 -15.76 -22.67
C LYS A 25 -9.50 -15.38 -22.49
N GLY A 26 -9.83 -14.08 -22.40
CA GLY A 26 -11.19 -13.60 -22.17
C GLY A 26 -11.71 -13.90 -20.77
N LEU A 27 -10.82 -14.14 -19.79
CA LEU A 27 -11.20 -14.38 -18.41
C LEU A 27 -11.72 -13.09 -17.76
N PRO A 28 -12.64 -13.20 -16.78
CA PRO A 28 -13.11 -12.04 -16.05
C PRO A 28 -11.96 -11.35 -15.33
N GLN A 29 -12.03 -10.03 -15.25
CA GLN A 29 -11.09 -9.25 -14.45
C GLN A 29 -11.18 -9.71 -12.98
N PRO A 30 -10.05 -9.94 -12.30
CA PRO A 30 -10.07 -10.21 -10.88
C PRO A 30 -10.66 -9.02 -10.10
N PRO A 31 -11.17 -9.24 -8.88
CA PRO A 31 -11.60 -8.15 -8.00
C PRO A 31 -10.51 -7.09 -7.82
N LEU A 32 -10.90 -5.82 -7.75
CA LEU A 32 -9.96 -4.70 -7.54
C LEU A 32 -9.28 -4.76 -6.17
N GLU A 33 -9.96 -5.36 -5.18
CA GLU A 33 -9.47 -5.53 -3.82
C GLU A 33 -9.78 -6.94 -3.31
N LEU A 34 -9.01 -7.39 -2.33
CA LEU A 34 -9.30 -8.62 -1.62
C LEU A 34 -10.50 -8.40 -0.70
N ALA A 35 -11.38 -9.41 -0.62
CA ALA A 35 -12.47 -9.38 0.32
C ALA A 35 -11.95 -9.38 1.77
N PRO A 36 -12.65 -8.70 2.71
CA PRO A 36 -12.37 -8.82 4.13
C PRO A 36 -12.46 -10.28 4.59
N GLU A 37 -11.64 -10.66 5.57
CA GLU A 37 -11.69 -11.99 6.16
C GLU A 37 -13.07 -12.22 6.83
N GLU A 38 -13.66 -13.39 6.59
CA GLU A 38 -15.00 -13.73 7.05
C GLU A 38 -15.10 -13.69 8.59
N GLY A 39 -16.18 -13.12 9.11
CA GLY A 39 -16.39 -12.98 10.55
C GLY A 39 -15.53 -11.93 11.26
N LYS A 40 -14.65 -11.20 10.56
CA LYS A 40 -13.93 -10.07 11.15
C LYS A 40 -14.81 -8.83 11.22
N LYS A 41 -14.61 -8.06 12.30
CA LYS A 41 -15.29 -6.79 12.49
C LYS A 41 -14.71 -5.74 11.54
N ILE A 42 -15.59 -5.05 10.82
CA ILE A 42 -15.26 -3.90 10.00
C ILE A 42 -15.42 -2.65 10.87
N PHE A 43 -14.40 -1.78 10.84
CA PHE A 43 -14.39 -0.52 11.57
C PHE A 43 -14.49 0.63 10.57
N SER A 44 -15.51 1.46 10.72
CA SER A 44 -15.62 2.70 9.95
C SER A 44 -14.57 3.70 10.45
N LEU A 45 -13.78 4.23 9.53
CA LEU A 45 -12.82 5.29 9.81
C LEU A 45 -13.48 6.66 9.62
N PRO A 46 -13.08 7.69 10.40
CA PRO A 46 -13.50 9.08 10.18
C PRO A 46 -13.18 9.56 8.76
N ASP A 47 -14.03 10.43 8.19
CA ASP A 47 -13.77 11.00 6.85
C ASP A 47 -12.50 11.86 6.88
N PRO A 48 -11.44 11.51 6.13
CA PRO A 48 -10.16 12.22 6.15
C PRO A 48 -10.26 13.68 5.74
N LYS A 49 -11.29 14.09 4.98
CA LYS A 49 -11.48 15.49 4.59
C LYS A 49 -11.84 16.41 5.75
N GLY A 50 -12.44 15.85 6.81
CA GLY A 50 -12.84 16.60 8.00
C GLY A 50 -11.80 16.60 9.12
N ILE A 51 -10.69 15.89 8.94
CA ILE A 51 -9.66 15.73 9.98
C ILE A 51 -8.68 16.91 9.90
N ASP A 52 -8.57 17.66 11.00
CA ASP A 52 -7.58 18.73 11.16
C ASP A 52 -6.38 18.22 11.97
N LEU A 53 -5.32 17.80 11.27
CA LEU A 53 -4.02 17.46 11.88
C LEU A 53 -3.08 18.68 11.98
N GLY A 54 -3.60 19.88 11.76
CA GLY A 54 -2.81 21.09 11.58
C GLY A 54 -2.15 21.18 10.21
N HIS A 55 -1.28 22.18 10.06
CA HIS A 55 -0.59 22.49 8.82
C HIS A 55 0.92 22.56 9.03
N VAL A 56 1.68 21.99 8.09
CA VAL A 56 3.13 22.09 8.01
C VAL A 56 3.52 22.31 6.56
N ASP A 57 4.51 23.16 6.33
CA ASP A 57 4.99 23.45 4.98
C ASP A 57 5.63 22.20 4.35
N PHE A 58 5.37 21.97 3.06
CA PHE A 58 5.86 20.78 2.37
C PHE A 58 7.40 20.72 2.32
N ARG A 59 8.08 21.87 2.17
CA ARG A 59 9.54 21.92 2.21
C ARG A 59 10.06 21.50 3.58
N GLU A 60 9.41 21.95 4.64
CA GLU A 60 9.75 21.56 6.00
C GLU A 60 9.58 20.05 6.22
N ILE A 61 8.50 19.45 5.70
CA ILE A 61 8.30 17.99 5.74
C ILE A 61 9.47 17.27 5.07
N LEU A 62 9.84 17.68 3.85
CA LEU A 62 10.92 17.04 3.10
C LEU A 62 12.28 17.15 3.79
N GLU A 63 12.62 18.34 4.30
CA GLU A 63 13.89 18.59 4.98
C GLU A 63 13.99 17.84 6.32
N ARG A 64 12.88 17.65 7.03
CA ARG A 64 12.85 16.97 8.33
C ARG A 64 12.61 15.46 8.26
N ARG A 65 12.14 14.95 7.12
CA ARG A 65 11.81 13.52 6.96
C ARG A 65 13.05 12.67 7.25
N ARG A 66 12.89 11.75 8.19
CA ARG A 66 13.90 10.77 8.58
C ARG A 66 13.23 9.44 8.94
N SER A 67 13.97 8.35 8.84
CA SER A 67 13.50 7.06 9.34
C SER A 67 13.62 7.03 10.86
N VAL A 68 12.48 7.03 11.55
CA VAL A 68 12.39 6.83 13.01
C VAL A 68 12.33 5.33 13.28
N ARG A 69 13.04 4.84 14.30
CA ARG A 69 13.12 3.41 14.68
C ARG A 69 12.95 3.15 16.19
N ALA A 70 12.77 4.21 16.97
CA ALA A 70 12.41 4.15 18.38
C ALA A 70 11.05 4.87 18.50
N TYR A 71 10.04 4.17 19.00
CA TYR A 71 8.65 4.63 19.02
C TYR A 71 8.16 4.74 20.47
N SER A 72 7.18 5.61 20.72
CA SER A 72 6.46 5.66 22.00
C SER A 72 5.44 4.53 22.08
N ASP A 73 4.97 4.23 23.29
CA ASP A 73 3.84 3.32 23.53
C ASP A 73 2.48 4.00 23.31
N GLU A 74 2.47 5.28 22.92
CA GLU A 74 1.25 6.04 22.64
C GLU A 74 0.65 5.59 21.30
N PRO A 75 -0.59 5.08 21.29
CA PRO A 75 -1.24 4.64 20.06
C PRO A 75 -1.68 5.86 19.24
N LEU A 76 -1.75 5.67 17.92
CA LEU A 76 -2.42 6.63 17.05
C LEU A 76 -3.90 6.74 17.43
N THR A 77 -4.41 7.97 17.40
CA THR A 77 -5.85 8.23 17.42
C THR A 77 -6.50 7.68 16.16
N LEU A 78 -7.83 7.48 16.20
CA LEU A 78 -8.57 6.99 15.05
C LEU A 78 -8.53 7.98 13.87
N GLU A 79 -8.43 9.28 14.17
CA GLU A 79 -8.30 10.34 13.18
C GLU A 79 -6.92 10.29 12.49
N GLU A 80 -5.83 10.21 13.26
CA GLU A 80 -4.48 10.06 12.71
C GLU A 80 -4.34 8.79 11.87
N LEU A 81 -4.90 7.67 12.34
CA LEU A 81 -4.90 6.40 11.60
C LEU A 81 -5.67 6.51 10.29
N SER A 82 -6.86 7.13 10.31
CA SER A 82 -7.67 7.33 9.10
C SER A 82 -6.93 8.17 8.07
N TRP A 83 -6.39 9.31 8.50
CA TRP A 83 -5.66 10.22 7.64
C TRP A 83 -4.40 9.57 7.04
N LEU A 84 -3.66 8.79 7.84
CA LEU A 84 -2.47 8.08 7.40
C LEU A 84 -2.80 7.04 6.31
N LEU A 85 -3.82 6.21 6.53
CA LEU A 85 -4.24 5.19 5.57
C LEU A 85 -4.71 5.83 4.26
N TRP A 86 -5.52 6.89 4.34
CA TRP A 86 -5.97 7.62 3.16
C TRP A 86 -4.80 8.25 2.39
N SER A 87 -3.82 8.84 3.09
CA SER A 87 -2.67 9.49 2.46
C SER A 87 -1.74 8.53 1.71
N CYS A 88 -1.73 7.24 2.08
CA CYS A 88 -0.88 6.24 1.45
C CYS A 88 -1.61 5.35 0.44
N GLN A 89 -2.89 5.06 0.67
CA GLN A 89 -3.63 4.00 -0.03
C GLN A 89 -5.03 4.45 -0.47
N GLY A 90 -5.42 5.70 -0.21
CA GLY A 90 -6.75 6.21 -0.55
C GLY A 90 -7.01 6.16 -2.06
N VAL A 91 -8.13 5.56 -2.44
CA VAL A 91 -8.63 5.56 -3.81
C VAL A 91 -9.45 6.84 -4.05
N LYS A 92 -9.22 7.52 -5.17
CA LYS A 92 -9.95 8.73 -5.59
C LYS A 92 -10.65 8.50 -6.92
#